data_AF-A0A2E9CZV9-F1
#
_entry.id   AF-A0A2E9CZV9-F1
#
_cell.length_a   1.000
_cell.length_b   1.000
_cell.length_c   1.000
_cell.angle_alpha   90.00
_cell.angle_beta   90.00
_cell.angle_gamma   90.00
#
_symmetry.space_group_name_H-M   'P 1'
#
loop_
_entity.id
_entity.type
_entity.pdbx_description
1 polymer ?
#
loop_
_entity_poly.entity_id
_entity_poly.type
_entity_poly.pdbx_seq_one_letter_code
_entity_poly.pdbx_strand_id
1 'polypeptide(L)'
;MKRIIKDPTYNIYSKGGSVETRKNRLTKEDLKLLASESPREEFELDLGSILEELKDWKKQNPDKDEMDFYKEKGIAIKRIELDKGGVVSLSDYLKQKQKPKIKKIDLAQGDFEKTVASLTDSDKDLIKALLRKSGVLVGD
;
A
#
# COMPACT_ATOMS: atom_id res chain seq x y z
N MET A 1 -56.58 -5.94 -10.28
CA MET A 1 -55.46 -5.26 -10.98
C MET A 1 -54.26 -6.18 -10.99
N LYS A 2 -53.70 -6.51 -12.18
CA LYS A 2 -52.45 -7.29 -12.28
C LYS A 2 -51.27 -6.40 -11.91
N ARG A 3 -50.43 -6.82 -10.95
CA ARG A 3 -49.20 -6.10 -10.59
C ARG A 3 -48.14 -6.40 -11.64
N ILE A 4 -47.66 -5.38 -12.34
CA ILE A 4 -46.62 -5.51 -13.37
C ILE A 4 -45.29 -5.15 -12.75
N ILE A 5 -44.33 -6.07 -12.80
CA ILE A 5 -42.95 -5.84 -12.36
C ILE A 5 -42.26 -4.99 -13.44
N LYS A 6 -41.77 -3.80 -13.06
CA LYS A 6 -41.17 -2.80 -13.97
C LYS A 6 -39.66 -2.96 -14.15
N ASP A 7 -39.07 -4.02 -13.61
CA ASP A 7 -37.64 -4.27 -13.72
C ASP A 7 -37.29 -4.68 -15.17
N PRO A 8 -36.40 -3.94 -15.86
CA PRO A 8 -36.02 -4.22 -17.24
C PRO A 8 -35.31 -5.58 -17.43
N THR A 9 -34.84 -6.20 -16.34
CA THR A 9 -34.18 -7.51 -16.34
C THR A 9 -35.11 -8.67 -15.95
N TYR A 10 -36.37 -8.38 -15.59
CA TYR A 10 -37.34 -9.38 -15.14
C TYR A 10 -37.53 -10.56 -16.11
N ASN A 11 -37.56 -10.27 -17.41
CA ASN A 11 -37.72 -11.29 -18.45
C ASN A 11 -36.55 -12.28 -18.54
N ILE A 12 -35.38 -11.95 -17.97
CA ILE A 12 -34.16 -12.77 -18.02
C ILE A 12 -34.17 -13.78 -16.86
N TYR A 13 -34.36 -13.32 -15.62
CA TYR A 13 -34.35 -14.23 -14.46
C TYR A 13 -35.68 -14.98 -14.26
N SER A 14 -36.83 -14.44 -14.70
CA SER A 14 -38.10 -15.18 -14.67
C SER A 14 -38.07 -16.46 -15.52
N LYS A 15 -37.13 -16.57 -16.47
CA LYS A 15 -36.89 -17.74 -17.30
C LYS A 15 -35.70 -18.59 -16.83
N GLY A 16 -35.16 -18.31 -15.64
CA GLY A 16 -34.01 -19.02 -15.08
C GLY A 16 -32.66 -18.65 -15.69
N GLY A 17 -32.56 -17.52 -16.42
CA GLY A 17 -31.29 -17.02 -16.96
C GLY A 17 -30.51 -16.17 -15.95
N SER A 18 -29.18 -16.31 -15.94
CA SER A 18 -28.31 -15.42 -15.16
C SER A 18 -28.33 -14.01 -15.75
N VAL A 19 -28.51 -13.00 -14.90
CA VAL A 19 -28.55 -11.58 -15.28
C VAL A 19 -27.14 -10.98 -15.41
N GLU A 20 -26.11 -11.77 -15.09
CA GLU A 20 -24.73 -11.35 -15.25
C GLU A 20 -24.43 -11.10 -16.73
N THR A 21 -24.21 -9.83 -17.06
CA THR A 21 -23.96 -9.43 -18.45
C THR A 21 -22.71 -10.13 -18.96
N ARG A 22 -22.76 -10.69 -20.18
CA ARG A 22 -21.57 -11.24 -20.87
C ARG A 22 -20.42 -10.23 -21.06
N LYS A 23 -20.66 -8.95 -20.75
CA LYS A 23 -19.66 -7.87 -20.72
C LYS A 23 -18.72 -7.96 -19.51
N ASN A 24 -19.14 -8.55 -18.39
CA ASN A 24 -18.34 -8.71 -17.18
C ASN A 24 -17.82 -10.15 -17.02
N ARG A 25 -17.43 -10.80 -18.13
CA ARG A 25 -16.73 -12.09 -18.02
C ARG A 25 -15.34 -11.84 -17.47
N LEU A 26 -15.15 -12.14 -16.18
CA LEU A 26 -13.83 -12.15 -15.54
C LEU A 26 -12.91 -13.11 -16.30
N THR A 27 -11.76 -12.60 -16.70
CA THR A 27 -10.69 -13.41 -17.30
C THR A 27 -10.00 -14.24 -16.21
N LYS A 28 -9.18 -15.22 -16.62
CA LYS A 28 -8.42 -16.02 -15.66
C LYS A 28 -7.47 -15.14 -14.83
N GLU A 29 -7.00 -14.06 -15.43
CA GLU A 29 -6.13 -13.05 -14.87
C GLU A 29 -6.90 -12.19 -13.84
N ASP A 30 -8.13 -11.79 -14.14
CA ASP A 30 -8.98 -11.06 -13.18
C ASP A 30 -9.31 -11.92 -11.96
N LEU A 31 -9.57 -13.22 -12.18
CA LEU A 31 -9.81 -14.17 -11.08
C LEU A 31 -8.55 -14.37 -10.23
N LYS A 32 -7.36 -14.40 -10.85
CA LYS A 32 -6.09 -14.47 -10.12
C LYS A 32 -5.83 -13.20 -9.30
N LEU A 33 -6.14 -12.02 -9.84
CA LEU A 33 -5.97 -10.75 -9.14
C LEU A 33 -6.95 -10.60 -7.97
N LEU A 34 -8.19 -11.06 -8.13
CA LEU A 34 -9.17 -11.08 -7.04
C LEU A 34 -8.80 -12.08 -5.94
N ALA A 35 -8.12 -13.17 -6.30
CA ALA A 35 -7.64 -14.18 -5.36
C ALA A 35 -6.22 -13.91 -4.84
N SER A 36 -5.52 -12.91 -5.38
CA SER A 36 -4.20 -12.52 -4.89
C SER A 36 -4.36 -11.62 -3.68
N GLU A 37 -3.62 -11.94 -2.64
CA GLU A 37 -3.48 -11.07 -1.47
C GLU A 37 -2.69 -9.83 -1.88
N SER A 38 -3.09 -8.68 -1.33
CA SER A 38 -2.26 -7.49 -1.43
C SER A 38 -0.95 -7.71 -0.65
N PRO A 39 0.15 -7.00 -0.99
CA PRO A 39 1.40 -7.10 -0.25
C PRO A 39 1.26 -6.85 1.26
N ARG A 40 0.21 -6.13 1.67
CA ARG A 40 -0.12 -5.91 3.08
C ARG A 40 -0.77 -7.14 3.71
N GLU A 41 -1.71 -7.76 3.02
CA GLU A 41 -2.39 -8.97 3.51
C GLU A 41 -1.41 -10.15 3.61
N GLU A 42 -0.55 -10.33 2.60
CA GLU A 42 0.52 -11.34 2.64
C GLU A 42 1.41 -11.14 3.87
N PHE A 43 1.79 -9.89 4.17
CA PHE A 43 2.59 -9.55 5.34
C PHE A 43 1.86 -9.81 6.67
N GLU A 44 0.57 -9.48 6.76
CA GLU A 44 -0.24 -9.72 7.95
C GLU A 44 -0.41 -11.23 8.21
N LEU A 45 -0.57 -12.04 7.16
CA LEU A 45 -0.66 -13.51 7.26
C LEU A 45 0.66 -14.16 7.64
N ASP A 46 1.78 -13.70 7.07
CA ASP A 46 3.12 -14.14 7.44
C ASP A 46 3.40 -13.84 8.92
N LEU A 47 3.08 -12.62 9.38
CA LEU A 47 3.16 -12.26 10.80
C LEU A 47 2.30 -13.16 11.69
N GLY A 48 1.06 -13.43 11.30
CA GLY A 48 0.17 -14.32 12.04
C GLY A 48 0.76 -15.72 12.20
N SER A 49 1.33 -16.26 11.12
CA SER A 49 1.97 -17.59 11.09
C SER A 49 3.19 -17.63 12.01
N ILE A 50 4.06 -16.61 11.94
CA ILE A 50 5.24 -16.48 12.80
C ILE A 50 4.85 -16.41 14.29
N LEU A 51 3.76 -15.73 14.63
CA LEU A 51 3.29 -15.59 16.00
C LEU A 51 2.72 -16.90 16.58
N GLU A 52 2.01 -17.70 15.78
CA GLU A 52 1.57 -19.02 16.22
C GLU A 52 2.75 -19.97 16.43
N GLU A 53 3.72 -19.97 15.51
CA GLU A 53 4.95 -20.74 15.69
C GLU A 53 5.72 -20.34 16.94
N LEU A 54 5.79 -19.04 17.25
CA LEU A 54 6.43 -18.55 18.47
C LEU A 54 5.77 -19.12 19.74
N LYS A 55 4.43 -19.21 19.78
CA LYS A 55 3.71 -19.78 20.93
C LYS A 55 4.10 -21.23 21.17
N ASP A 56 4.13 -22.04 20.11
CA ASP A 56 4.47 -23.46 20.23
C ASP A 56 5.97 -23.67 20.50
N TRP A 57 6.83 -22.86 19.90
CA TRP A 57 8.26 -22.87 20.19
C TRP A 57 8.55 -22.50 21.65
N LYS A 58 7.84 -21.53 22.22
CA LYS A 58 7.99 -21.11 23.64
C LYS A 58 7.57 -22.20 24.62
N LYS A 59 6.56 -23.01 24.28
CA LYS A 59 6.20 -24.21 25.08
C LYS A 59 7.32 -25.24 25.10
N GLN A 60 8.05 -25.38 23.99
CA GLN A 60 9.15 -26.34 23.84
C GLN A 60 10.48 -25.79 24.39
N ASN A 61 10.61 -24.46 24.49
CA ASN A 61 11.82 -23.76 24.93
C ASN A 61 11.50 -22.76 26.06
N PRO A 62 11.06 -23.23 27.24
CA PRO A 62 10.64 -22.35 28.34
C PRO A 62 11.77 -21.46 28.89
N ASP A 63 13.02 -21.88 28.72
CA ASP A 63 14.21 -21.20 29.24
C ASP A 63 14.79 -20.16 28.27
N LYS A 64 14.27 -20.10 27.03
CA LYS A 64 14.75 -19.20 25.98
C LYS A 64 13.83 -17.99 25.80
N ASP A 65 14.42 -16.88 25.34
CA ASP A 65 13.67 -15.65 25.10
C ASP A 65 13.12 -15.58 23.67
N GLU A 66 12.13 -14.72 23.43
CA GLU A 66 11.54 -14.49 22.11
C GLU A 66 12.59 -14.00 21.10
N MET A 67 13.63 -13.30 21.57
CA MET A 67 14.77 -12.90 20.75
C MET A 67 15.58 -14.08 20.20
N ASP A 68 15.60 -15.22 20.90
CA ASP A 68 16.29 -16.41 20.41
C ASP A 68 15.49 -17.09 19.29
N PHE A 69 14.17 -17.10 19.38
CA PHE A 69 13.31 -17.52 18.27
C PHE A 69 13.52 -16.67 17.02
N TYR A 70 13.56 -15.34 17.16
CA TYR A 70 13.80 -14.45 16.02
C TYR A 70 15.17 -14.67 15.38
N LYS A 71 16.22 -14.93 16.19
CA LYS A 71 17.54 -15.30 15.66
C LYS A 71 17.52 -16.63 14.91
N GLU A 72 16.89 -17.66 15.47
CA GLU A 72 16.76 -18.99 14.85
C GLU A 72 16.02 -18.92 13.50
N LYS A 73 15.02 -18.05 13.39
CA LYS A 73 14.27 -17.79 12.14
C LYS A 73 14.97 -16.83 11.16
N GLY A 74 16.13 -16.27 11.54
CA GLY A 74 16.84 -15.28 10.72
C GLY A 74 16.14 -13.92 10.64
N ILE A 75 15.19 -13.64 11.55
CA ILE A 75 14.47 -12.37 11.62
C ILE A 75 15.35 -11.35 12.34
N ALA A 76 15.85 -10.37 11.58
CA ALA A 76 16.71 -9.32 12.10
C ALA A 76 15.89 -8.22 12.81
N ILE A 77 15.64 -8.40 14.11
CA ILE A 77 15.00 -7.39 14.95
C ILE A 77 16.08 -6.51 15.60
N LYS A 78 16.03 -5.20 15.37
CA LYS A 78 16.80 -4.22 16.12
C LYS A 78 15.95 -3.72 17.29
N ARG A 79 16.37 -4.01 18.52
CA ARG A 79 15.77 -3.38 19.71
C ARG A 79 16.16 -1.91 19.72
N ILE A 80 15.16 -1.04 19.76
CA ILE A 80 15.35 0.40 19.95
C ILE A 80 15.30 0.63 21.45
N GLU A 81 16.46 0.89 22.06
CA GLU A 81 16.54 1.25 23.48
C GLU A 81 16.05 2.69 23.66
N LEU A 82 14.90 2.83 24.31
CA LEU A 82 14.34 4.13 24.68
C LEU A 82 15.03 4.60 25.96
N ASP A 83 16.28 5.07 25.86
CA ASP A 83 17.10 5.33 27.04
C ASP A 83 16.49 6.38 28.00
N LYS A 84 15.65 7.31 27.49
CA LYS A 84 15.07 8.43 28.26
C LYS A 84 13.70 8.95 27.79
N GLY A 85 12.93 8.15 27.04
CA GLY A 85 11.59 8.57 26.58
C GLY A 85 11.59 9.73 25.56
N GLY A 86 12.66 9.86 24.77
CA GLY A 86 12.80 10.86 23.71
C GLY A 86 12.31 10.40 22.33
N VAL A 87 12.22 11.35 21.40
CA VAL A 87 11.89 11.08 19.99
C VAL A 87 13.05 10.30 19.34
N VAL A 88 12.77 9.09 18.89
CA VAL A 88 13.73 8.25 18.15
C VAL A 88 13.70 8.62 16.67
N SER A 89 14.85 8.96 16.11
CA SER A 89 14.98 9.15 14.67
C SER A 89 15.17 7.79 13.98
N LEU A 90 14.16 7.34 13.22
CA LEU A 90 14.24 6.10 12.44
C LEU A 90 15.43 6.06 11.48
N SER A 91 15.94 7.23 11.08
CA SER A 91 17.11 7.33 10.21
C SER A 91 18.38 6.75 10.83
N ASP A 92 18.51 6.74 12.16
CA ASP A 92 19.67 6.20 12.87
C ASP A 92 19.75 4.66 12.79
N TYR A 93 18.63 4.01 12.46
CA TYR A 93 18.52 2.55 12.42
C TYR A 93 18.47 1.98 11.00
N LEU A 94 18.48 2.83 9.97
CA LEU A 94 18.52 2.42 8.57
C LEU A 94 19.71 1.48 8.30
N LYS A 95 19.48 0.44 7.51
CA LYS A 95 20.54 -0.51 7.12
C LYS A 95 21.59 0.13 6.21
N GLN A 96 21.26 1.26 5.59
CA GLN A 96 22.14 1.99 4.69
C GLN A 96 23.19 2.77 5.50
N LYS A 97 24.48 2.52 5.25
CA LYS A 97 25.59 3.19 5.95
C LYS A 97 25.75 4.67 5.59
N GLN A 98 25.24 5.07 4.42
CA GLN A 98 25.28 6.46 3.97
C GLN A 98 23.96 7.15 4.28
N LYS A 99 24.04 8.35 4.88
CA LYS A 99 22.88 9.23 5.01
C LYS A 99 22.30 9.46 3.61
N PRO A 100 20.98 9.29 3.41
CA PRO A 100 20.37 9.52 2.12
C PRO A 100 20.73 10.93 1.65
N LYS A 101 21.23 11.06 0.41
CA LYS A 101 21.57 12.36 -0.14
C LYS A 101 20.31 13.20 -0.19
N ILE A 102 20.29 14.28 0.59
CA ILE A 102 19.22 15.27 0.54
C ILE A 102 19.29 15.89 -0.86
N LYS A 103 18.28 15.60 -1.69
CA LYS A 103 18.12 16.26 -2.98
C LYS A 103 17.82 17.73 -2.70
N LYS A 104 18.82 18.60 -2.89
CA LYS A 104 18.61 20.04 -2.86
C LYS A 104 17.86 20.42 -4.11
N ILE A 105 16.65 20.93 -3.95
CA ILE A 105 15.92 21.61 -5.01
C ILE A 105 16.47 23.03 -5.01
N ASP A 106 17.07 23.45 -6.12
CA ASP A 106 17.45 24.84 -6.30
C ASP A 106 16.17 25.65 -6.57
N LEU A 107 15.66 26.32 -5.54
CA LEU A 107 14.48 27.17 -5.66
C LEU A 107 14.77 28.41 -6.52
N ALA A 108 16.04 28.77 -6.72
CA ALA A 108 16.47 29.95 -7.48
C ALA A 108 16.74 29.65 -8.96
N GLN A 109 16.72 28.39 -9.38
CA GLN A 109 16.77 28.00 -10.80
C GLN A 109 15.41 28.14 -11.51
N GLY A 110 14.36 28.52 -10.78
CA GLY A 110 13.16 29.08 -11.39
C GLY A 110 13.46 30.50 -11.82
N ASP A 111 13.44 30.75 -13.13
CA ASP A 111 13.40 32.11 -13.66
C ASP A 111 12.16 32.82 -13.08
N PHE A 112 12.35 33.61 -12.02
CA PHE A 112 11.25 34.29 -11.33
C PHE A 112 10.62 35.40 -12.18
N GLU A 113 11.19 35.71 -13.35
CA GLU A 113 10.58 36.59 -14.35
C GLU A 113 9.60 35.85 -15.27
N LYS A 114 9.54 34.51 -15.20
CA LYS A 114 8.52 33.72 -15.88
C LYS A 114 7.19 33.81 -15.14
N THR A 115 6.35 34.73 -15.59
CA THR A 115 4.91 34.76 -15.25
C THR A 115 4.26 33.42 -15.59
N VAL A 116 3.17 33.04 -14.91
CA VAL A 116 2.39 31.80 -15.14
C VAL A 116 2.04 31.59 -16.64
N ALA A 117 1.95 32.69 -17.39
CA ALA A 117 1.71 32.71 -18.84
C ALA A 117 2.88 32.19 -19.69
N SER A 118 4.11 32.25 -19.19
CA SER A 118 5.34 31.85 -19.89
C SER A 118 5.79 30.41 -19.59
N LEU A 119 5.03 29.69 -18.76
CA LEU A 119 5.26 28.27 -18.52
C LEU A 119 4.93 27.49 -19.79
N THR A 120 5.84 26.61 -20.19
CA THR A 120 5.56 25.65 -21.27
C THR A 120 4.50 24.65 -20.80
N ASP A 121 3.83 23.99 -21.74
CA ASP A 121 2.83 22.99 -21.38
C ASP A 121 3.45 21.82 -20.60
N SER A 122 4.70 21.46 -20.91
CA SER A 122 5.46 20.45 -20.15
C SER A 122 5.71 20.88 -18.70
N ASP A 123 5.96 22.15 -18.44
CA ASP A 123 6.17 22.66 -17.08
C ASP A 123 4.87 22.64 -16.28
N LYS A 124 3.75 23.01 -16.92
CA LYS A 124 2.42 22.95 -16.31
C LYS A 124 2.03 21.52 -15.94
N ASP A 125 2.32 20.55 -16.80
CA ASP A 125 2.03 19.14 -16.53
C ASP A 125 2.86 18.59 -15.37
N LEU A 126 4.14 18.95 -15.31
CA LEU A 126 5.02 18.57 -14.20
C LEU A 126 4.52 19.17 -12.87
N ILE A 127 4.12 20.45 -12.87
CA ILE A 127 3.58 21.14 -11.70
C ILE A 127 2.26 20.49 -11.26
N LYS A 128 1.33 20.21 -12.19
CA LYS A 128 0.07 19.50 -11.90
C LYS A 128 0.34 18.12 -11.29
N ALA A 129 1.31 17.38 -11.80
CA ALA A 129 1.68 16.08 -11.28
C ALA A 129 2.26 16.17 -9.86
N LEU A 130 3.10 17.16 -9.57
CA LEU A 130 3.67 17.39 -8.24
C LEU A 130 2.60 17.79 -7.21
N LEU A 131 1.69 18.69 -7.59
CA LEU A 131 0.59 19.14 -6.73
C LEU A 131 -0.39 17.99 -6.40
N ARG A 132 -0.71 17.15 -7.39
CA ARG A 132 -1.51 15.93 -7.18
C ARG A 132 -0.81 14.97 -6.21
N LYS A 133 0.51 14.78 -6.35
CA LYS A 133 1.30 13.95 -5.44
C LYS A 133 1.38 14.51 -4.01
N SER A 134 1.31 15.83 -3.84
CA SER A 134 1.23 16.47 -2.52
C SER A 134 -0.18 16.53 -1.93
N GLY A 135 -1.18 15.93 -2.60
CA GLY A 135 -2.57 15.86 -2.12
C GLY A 135 -3.43 17.08 -2.42
N VAL A 136 -2.98 17.99 -3.29
CA VAL A 136 -3.76 19.15 -3.73
C VAL A 136 -4.60 18.76 -4.95
N LEU A 137 -5.90 19.03 -4.89
CA LEU A 137 -6.81 18.83 -6.03
C LEU A 137 -6.55 19.91 -7.07
N VAL A 138 -6.08 19.50 -8.25
CA VAL A 138 -5.83 20.38 -9.39
C VAL A 138 -6.74 19.94 -10.54
N GLY A 139 -7.60 20.87 -10.99
CA GLY A 139 -8.46 20.68 -12.15
C GLY A 139 -7.65 20.43 -13.42
N ASP A 140 -8.28 19.77 -14.39
CA ASP A 140 -7.68 19.52 -15.70
C ASP A 140 -7.49 20.82 -16.49
#